data_AF-A0A8C0BFI9-F1
#
_entry.id   AF-A0A8C0BFI9-F1
#
_cell.length_a   1.000
_cell.length_b   1.000
_cell.length_c   1.000
_cell.angle_alpha   90.00
_cell.angle_beta   90.00
_cell.angle_gamma   90.00
#
_symmetry.space_group_name_H-M   'P 1'
#
loop_
_entity.id
_entity.type
_entity.pdbx_description
1 polymer ?
#
loop_
_entity_poly.entity_id
_entity_poly.type
_entity_poly.pdbx_seq_one_letter_code
_entity_poly.pdbx_strand_id
1 'polypeptide(L)'
;MAWRLLNPSEVFLRLHELLAIVEYFLFAVLVALYEEPEKPNSALDFLKHHLGASAPENPEIEALRLEVAEMKEKYEAVLEENKKLKTKLMLPQEF
;
A
#
# COMPACT_ATOMS: atom_id res chain seq x y z
N MET A 1 -14.64 23.50 -22.94
CA MET A 1 -15.01 24.10 -24.24
C MET A 1 -13.79 24.58 -25.06
N ALA A 2 -12.57 24.05 -24.84
CA ALA A 2 -11.36 24.50 -25.55
C ALA A 2 -11.07 23.78 -26.88
N TRP A 3 -11.59 22.55 -27.05
CA TRP A 3 -11.29 21.70 -28.19
C TRP A 3 -11.87 22.15 -29.54
N ARG A 4 -12.82 23.10 -29.53
CA ARG A 4 -13.52 23.55 -30.75
C ARG A 4 -12.69 24.47 -31.65
N LEU A 5 -11.54 24.95 -31.15
CA LEU A 5 -10.63 25.85 -31.88
C LEU A 5 -9.33 25.17 -32.31
N LEU A 6 -9.14 23.89 -31.99
CA LEU A 6 -7.89 23.19 -32.27
C LEU A 6 -7.93 22.58 -33.68
N ASN A 7 -6.87 22.81 -34.46
CA ASN A 7 -6.78 22.31 -35.83
C ASN A 7 -6.89 20.77 -35.85
N PRO A 8 -7.66 20.16 -36.77
CA PRO A 8 -7.85 18.70 -36.81
C PRO A 8 -6.53 17.92 -36.91
N SER A 9 -5.54 18.47 -37.61
CA SER A 9 -4.19 17.92 -37.74
C SER A 9 -3.43 17.92 -36.41
N GLU A 10 -3.55 19.00 -35.61
CA GLU A 10 -2.91 19.11 -34.30
C GLU A 10 -3.55 18.15 -33.30
N VAL A 11 -4.88 18.00 -33.32
CA VAL A 11 -5.60 16.99 -32.53
C VAL A 11 -5.11 15.59 -32.89
N PHE A 12 -4.98 15.29 -34.19
CA PHE A 12 -4.49 13.99 -34.65
C PHE A 12 -3.08 13.67 -34.14
N LEU A 13 -2.15 14.64 -34.23
CA LEU A 13 -0.79 14.47 -33.72
C LEU A 13 -0.77 14.26 -32.21
N ARG A 14 -1.55 15.02 -31.44
CA ARG A 14 -1.63 14.83 -29.98
C ARG A 14 -2.23 13.49 -29.59
N LEU A 15 -3.25 13.02 -30.31
CA LEU A 15 -3.83 11.70 -30.05
C LEU A 15 -2.83 10.58 -30.36
N HIS A 16 -2.09 10.70 -31.45
CA HIS A 16 -1.04 9.76 -31.81
C HIS A 16 0.11 9.76 -30.79
N GLU A 17 0.53 10.94 -30.34
CA GLU A 17 1.54 11.09 -29.28
C GLU A 17 1.09 10.47 -27.96
N LEU A 18 -0.15 10.74 -27.54
CA LEU A 18 -0.75 10.11 -26.36
C LEU A 18 -0.83 8.58 -26.49
N LEU A 19 -1.22 8.08 -27.66
CA LEU A 19 -1.27 6.64 -27.93
C LEU A 19 0.12 6.01 -27.81
N ALA A 20 1.14 6.64 -28.42
CA ALA A 20 2.52 6.17 -28.34
C ALA A 20 3.06 6.14 -26.89
N ILE A 21 2.71 7.14 -26.07
CA ILE A 21 3.07 7.17 -24.65
C ILE A 21 2.42 6.00 -23.90
N VAL A 22 1.13 5.74 -24.17
CA VAL A 22 0.40 4.64 -23.53
C VAL A 22 0.99 3.28 -23.94
N GLU A 23 1.33 3.10 -25.22
CA GLU A 23 1.97 1.88 -25.72
C GLU A 23 3.34 1.66 -25.08
N TYR A 24 4.18 2.70 -25.03
CA TYR A 24 5.49 2.63 -24.38
C TYR A 24 5.37 2.28 -22.89
N PHE A 25 4.45 2.93 -22.18
CA PHE A 25 4.22 2.68 -20.77
C PHE A 25 3.77 1.23 -20.51
N LEU A 26 2.84 0.72 -21.31
CA LEU A 26 2.38 -0.67 -21.22
C LEU A 26 3.54 -1.66 -21.44
N PHE A 27 4.39 -1.41 -22.44
CA PHE A 27 5.56 -2.24 -22.69
C PHE A 27 6.55 -2.23 -21.52
N ALA A 28 6.84 -1.04 -20.97
CA ALA A 28 7.73 -0.90 -19.82
C ALA A 28 7.23 -1.65 -18.58
N VAL A 29 5.92 -1.56 -18.27
CA VAL A 29 5.31 -2.32 -17.18
C VAL A 29 5.42 -3.83 -17.43
N LEU A 30 5.15 -4.30 -18.65
CA LEU A 30 5.24 -5.72 -18.97
C LEU A 30 6.67 -6.23 -18.78
N VAL A 31 7.68 -5.50 -19.26
CA VAL A 31 9.09 -5.85 -19.06
C VAL A 31 9.42 -5.92 -17.56
N ALA A 32 9.06 -4.90 -16.78
CA ALA A 32 9.30 -4.89 -15.34
C ALA A 32 8.62 -6.08 -14.62
N LEU A 33 7.40 -6.45 -15.02
CA LEU A 33 6.68 -7.61 -14.50
C LEU A 33 7.36 -8.94 -14.85
N TYR A 34 8.04 -9.01 -16.00
CA TYR A 34 8.80 -10.20 -16.40
C TYR A 34 10.18 -10.28 -15.75
N GLU A 35 10.79 -9.16 -15.39
CA GLU A 35 12.10 -9.10 -14.70
C GLU A 35 12.00 -9.34 -13.18
N GLU A 36 10.79 -9.31 -12.62
CA GLU A 36 10.57 -9.51 -11.18
C GLU A 36 10.88 -10.96 -10.75
N PRO A 37 11.81 -11.19 -9.80
CA PRO A 37 12.30 -12.52 -9.46
C PRO A 37 11.24 -13.40 -8.78
N GLU A 38 10.30 -12.80 -8.04
CA GLU A 38 9.10 -13.45 -7.53
C GLU A 38 7.87 -12.90 -8.25
N LYS A 39 7.35 -13.67 -9.20
CA LYS A 39 6.23 -13.22 -10.04
C LYS A 39 4.99 -12.99 -9.17
N PRO A 40 4.38 -11.80 -9.22
CA PRO A 40 3.23 -11.49 -8.38
C PRO A 40 2.03 -12.36 -8.79
N ASN A 41 1.25 -12.79 -7.80
CA ASN A 41 0.05 -13.62 -8.02
C ASN A 41 -1.00 -12.92 -8.91
N SER A 42 -0.90 -11.59 -9.06
CA SER A 42 -1.81 -10.75 -9.82
C SER A 42 -1.04 -9.60 -10.46
N ALA A 43 -1.02 -9.56 -11.80
CA ALA A 43 -0.40 -8.48 -12.58
C ALA A 43 -1.04 -7.11 -12.30
N LEU A 44 -2.32 -7.11 -11.88
CA LEU A 44 -3.06 -5.91 -11.55
C LEU A 44 -2.59 -5.30 -10.22
N ASP A 45 -2.16 -6.12 -9.26
CA ASP A 45 -1.62 -5.63 -7.98
C ASP A 45 -0.19 -5.08 -8.15
N PHE A 46 0.62 -5.69 -9.02
CA PHE A 46 1.91 -5.12 -9.44
C PHE A 46 1.76 -3.73 -10.06
N LEU A 47 0.81 -3.59 -10.99
CA LEU A 47 0.47 -2.33 -11.63
C LEU A 47 0.07 -1.27 -10.60
N LYS A 48 -0.81 -1.59 -9.64
CA LYS A 48 -1.24 -0.64 -8.60
C LYS A 48 -0.07 -0.12 -7.76
N HIS A 49 0.86 -1.01 -7.41
CA HIS A 49 2.05 -0.66 -6.64
C HIS A 49 3.01 0.24 -7.45
N HIS A 50 3.30 -0.13 -8.71
CA HIS A 50 4.26 0.60 -9.56
C HIS A 50 3.72 1.92 -10.14
N LEU A 51 2.41 2.05 -10.32
CA LEU A 51 1.77 3.28 -10.80
C LEU A 51 1.54 4.34 -9.70
N GLY A 52 1.88 4.04 -8.44
CA GLY A 52 1.53 4.90 -7.31
C GLY A 52 0.01 5.02 -7.08
N ALA A 53 -0.78 4.09 -7.64
CA ALA A 53 -2.23 4.00 -7.38
C ALA A 53 -2.51 3.38 -6.01
N SER A 54 -1.54 2.65 -5.44
CA SER A 54 -1.35 2.67 -4.00
C SER A 54 -0.80 4.06 -3.66
N ALA A 55 -1.67 4.95 -3.18
CA ALA A 55 -1.24 6.20 -2.57
C ALA A 55 -0.01 5.95 -1.67
N PRO A 56 0.93 6.92 -1.52
CA PRO A 56 1.94 6.84 -0.46
C PRO A 56 1.18 6.45 0.81
N GLU A 57 1.56 5.34 1.47
CA GLU A 57 0.75 4.71 2.54
C GLU A 57 0.10 5.83 3.34
N ASN A 58 -1.22 5.98 3.20
CA ASN A 58 -1.95 7.15 3.68
C ASN A 58 -1.47 7.40 5.12
N PRO A 59 -1.04 8.62 5.50
CA PRO A 59 -0.55 8.89 6.85
C PRO A 59 -1.50 8.39 7.95
N GLU A 60 -2.80 8.25 7.66
CA GLU A 60 -3.76 7.56 8.55
C GLU A 60 -3.47 6.06 8.73
N ILE A 61 -3.05 5.34 7.70
CA ILE A 61 -2.68 3.91 7.76
C ILE A 61 -1.42 3.72 8.60
N GLU A 62 -0.41 4.58 8.43
CA GLU A 62 0.79 4.59 9.29
C GLU A 62 0.42 4.91 10.75
N ALA A 63 -0.42 5.91 10.98
CA ALA A 63 -0.92 6.25 12.32
C ALA A 63 -1.69 5.09 12.96
N LEU A 64 -2.57 4.42 12.19
CA LEU A 64 -3.32 3.26 12.65
C LEU A 64 -2.40 2.06 12.97
N ARG A 65 -1.34 1.85 12.18
CA ARG A 65 -0.34 0.80 12.48
C ARG A 65 0.40 1.08 13.79
N LEU A 66 0.77 2.33 14.04
CA LEU A 66 1.41 2.75 15.28
C LEU A 66 0.46 2.55 16.48
N GLU A 67 -0.79 2.97 16.37
CA GLU A 67 -1.79 2.80 17.42
C GLU A 67 -2.04 1.32 17.74
N VAL A 68 -2.11 0.46 16.72
CA VAL A 68 -2.23 -1.00 16.91
C VAL A 68 -1.01 -1.57 17.63
N ALA A 69 0.20 -1.11 17.32
CA ALA A 69 1.42 -1.55 17.97
C ALA A 69 1.44 -1.15 19.46
N GLU A 70 1.12 0.12 19.77
CA GLU A 70 1.03 0.61 21.15
C GLU A 70 -0.05 -0.13 21.96
N MET A 71 -1.20 -0.40 21.35
CA MET A 71 -2.29 -1.12 22.01
C MET A 71 -1.91 -2.57 22.31
N LYS A 72 -1.16 -3.23 21.42
CA LYS A 72 -0.63 -4.58 21.66
C LYS A 72 0.37 -4.60 22.81
N GLU A 73 1.29 -3.64 22.85
CA GLU A 73 2.27 -3.53 23.95
C GLU A 73 1.58 -3.34 25.30
N LYS A 74 0.61 -2.41 25.37
CA LYS A 74 -0.19 -2.19 26.59
C LYS A 74 -0.96 -3.43 27.00
N TYR A 75 -1.55 -4.14 26.03
CA TYR A 75 -2.28 -5.37 26.28
C TYR A 75 -1.38 -6.46 26.87
N GLU A 76 -0.20 -6.66 26.30
CA GLU A 76 0.78 -7.64 26.79
C GLU A 76 1.28 -7.30 28.20
N ALA A 77 1.56 -6.03 28.48
CA ALA A 77 1.97 -5.58 29.81
C ALA A 77 0.90 -5.86 30.87
N VAL A 78 -0.36 -5.54 30.58
CA VAL A 78 -1.50 -5.82 31.47
C VAL A 78 -1.71 -7.32 31.64
N LEU A 79 -1.55 -8.11 30.58
CA LEU A 79 -1.70 -9.56 30.63
C LEU A 79 -0.61 -10.19 31.51
N GLU A 80 0.62 -9.70 31.43
CA GLU A 80 1.74 -10.13 32.27
C GLU A 80 1.54 -9.74 33.74
N GLU A 81 1.05 -8.53 34.02
CA GLU A 81 0.68 -8.12 35.38
C GLU A 81 -0.46 -9.00 35.93
N ASN A 82 -1.48 -9.27 35.12
CA ASN A 82 -2.60 -10.13 35.50
C ASN A 82 -2.13 -11.55 35.83
N LYS A 83 -1.19 -12.10 35.05
CA LYS A 83 -0.53 -13.38 35.37
C LYS A 83 0.19 -13.33 36.71
N LYS A 84 1.00 -12.29 36.96
CA LYS A 84 1.74 -12.10 38.22
C LYS A 84 0.83 -11.96 39.43
N LEU A 85 -0.29 -11.24 39.29
CA LEU A 85 -1.27 -11.07 40.35
C LEU A 85 -2.02 -12.37 40.62
N LYS A 86 -2.41 -13.12 39.58
CA LYS A 86 -3.03 -14.44 39.73
C LYS A 86 -2.10 -15.44 40.43
N THR A 87 -0.82 -15.47 40.10
CA THR A 87 0.14 -16.32 40.82
C THR A 87 0.32 -15.89 42.28
N LYS A 88 0.36 -14.59 42.57
CA LYS A 88 0.40 -14.08 43.96
C LYS A 88 -0.87 -14.41 44.76
N LEU A 89 -2.03 -14.41 44.12
CA LEU A 89 -3.31 -14.79 44.74
C LEU A 89 -3.43 -16.31 44.97
N MET A 90 -2.77 -17.11 44.11
CA MET A 90 -2.74 -18.57 44.24
C MET A 90 -1.68 -19.06 45.24
N LEU A 91 -0.67 -18.26 45.55
CA LEU A 91 0.27 -18.55 46.64
C LEU A 91 -0.40 -18.18 47.98
N PRO A 92 -0.37 -19.07 49.00
CA PRO A 92 -0.89 -18.75 50.32
C PRO A 92 -0.23 -17.47 50.83
N GLN A 93 -1.04 -16.50 51.30
CA GLN A 93 -0.51 -15.38 52.08
C GLN A 93 0.11 -15.98 53.34
N GLU A 94 1.44 -15.99 53.43
CA GLU A 94 2.15 -16.23 54.68
C GLU A 94 1.70 -15.11 55.64
N PHE A 95 0.86 -15.48 56.61
CA PHE A 95 0.43 -14.61 57.71
C PHE A 95 1.50 -14.54 58.79
#